data_AF-A0A7L3PQG7-F1
#
_entry.id   AF-A0A7L3PQG7-F1
#
_cell.length_a   1.000
_cell.length_b   1.000
_cell.length_c   1.000
_cell.angle_alpha   90.00
_cell.angle_beta   90.00
_cell.angle_gamma   90.00
#
_symmetry.space_group_name_H-M   'P 1'
#
loop_
_entity.id
_entity.type
_entity.pdbx_description
1 polymer ?
#
loop_
_entity_poly.entity_id
_entity_poly.type
_entity_poly.pdbx_seq_one_letter_code
_entity_poly.pdbx_strand_id
1 'polypeptide(L)'
;YNREQYLHFDSDVGHYVGHNPHGEKVGRDANNDPHWMEYIRTSVDWFCRHNYKAFSTITVNRQVPPSVSISLVPSRSQPGPGRLLCSVLDFYPAEVQVRWLQGGQEVAEHVVATDVVPNGDWSYQVLVMLEIPPLGGVT
;
A
#
# COMPACT_ATOMS: atom_id res chain seq x y z
N TYR A 1 24.38 -6.37 -4.62
CA TYR A 1 25.34 -6.32 -3.50
C TYR A 1 25.42 -4.87 -3.03
N ASN A 2 25.47 -4.57 -1.73
CA ASN A 2 25.46 -3.19 -1.23
C ASN A 2 24.31 -2.31 -1.76
N ARG A 3 23.10 -2.87 -1.89
CA ARG A 3 21.93 -2.21 -2.51
C ARG A 3 22.09 -1.85 -4.00
N GLU A 4 23.16 -2.31 -4.64
CA GLU A 4 23.32 -2.24 -6.09
C GLU A 4 22.79 -3.53 -6.74
N GLN A 5 21.82 -3.39 -7.63
CA GLN A 5 21.36 -4.47 -8.49
C GLN A 5 22.40 -4.68 -9.59
N TYR A 6 23.12 -5.80 -9.52
CA TYR A 6 24.19 -6.08 -10.48
C TYR A 6 23.72 -6.99 -11.63
N LEU A 7 22.68 -7.80 -11.40
CA LEU A 7 22.18 -8.79 -12.36
C LEU A 7 20.67 -8.95 -12.19
N HIS A 8 19.94 -9.17 -13.27
CA HIS A 8 18.54 -9.61 -13.21
C HIS A 8 18.20 -10.50 -14.39
N PHE A 9 17.16 -11.31 -14.22
CA PHE A 9 16.48 -11.99 -15.31
C PHE A 9 15.14 -11.30 -15.52
N ASP A 10 14.83 -10.97 -16.77
CA ASP A 10 13.52 -10.47 -17.18
C ASP A 10 12.88 -11.51 -18.10
N SER A 11 11.67 -11.94 -17.77
CA SER A 11 10.93 -12.95 -18.54
C SER A 11 10.57 -12.46 -19.94
N ASP A 12 10.37 -11.16 -20.13
CA ASP A 12 10.04 -10.56 -21.43
C ASP A 12 11.29 -10.52 -22.33
N VAL A 13 12.47 -10.46 -21.73
CA VAL A 13 13.78 -10.49 -22.41
C VAL A 13 14.29 -11.93 -22.58
N GLY A 14 13.93 -12.83 -21.68
CA GLY A 14 14.24 -14.26 -21.73
C GLY A 14 15.69 -14.64 -21.39
N HIS A 15 16.48 -13.71 -20.85
CA HIS A 15 17.85 -13.97 -20.39
C HIS A 15 18.31 -13.00 -19.30
N TYR A 16 19.42 -13.33 -18.64
CA TYR A 16 20.02 -12.49 -17.62
C TYR A 16 20.73 -11.27 -18.21
N VAL A 17 20.49 -10.11 -17.63
CA VAL A 17 21.07 -8.81 -18.00
C VAL A 17 21.87 -8.24 -16.82
N GLY A 18 23.16 -8.02 -17.05
CA GLY A 18 24.07 -7.39 -16.11
C GLY A 18 23.99 -5.87 -16.16
N HIS A 19 24.03 -5.21 -15.00
CA HIS A 19 24.00 -3.75 -14.86
C HIS A 19 25.37 -3.12 -14.61
N ASN A 20 26.37 -3.95 -14.36
CA ASN A 20 27.76 -3.55 -14.18
C ASN A 20 28.71 -4.66 -14.71
N PRO A 21 30.03 -4.41 -14.84
CA PRO A 21 30.95 -5.38 -15.44
C PRO A 21 30.98 -6.75 -14.73
N HIS A 22 30.76 -6.75 -13.41
CA HIS A 22 30.65 -8.00 -12.65
C HIS A 22 29.37 -8.75 -13.02
N GLY A 23 28.24 -8.05 -13.06
CA GLY A 23 26.95 -8.57 -13.49
C GLY A 23 26.93 -9.10 -14.91
N GLU A 24 27.56 -8.41 -15.86
CA GLU A 24 27.69 -8.90 -17.23
C GLU A 24 28.44 -10.22 -17.30
N LYS A 25 29.52 -10.35 -16.52
CA LYS A 25 30.29 -11.60 -16.44
C LYS A 25 29.41 -12.74 -15.91
N VAL A 26 28.75 -12.52 -14.77
CA VAL A 26 27.86 -13.54 -14.16
C VAL A 26 26.68 -13.86 -15.08
N GLY A 27 26.11 -12.85 -15.75
CA GLY A 27 25.01 -13.02 -16.69
C GLY A 27 25.40 -13.86 -17.90
N ARG A 28 26.59 -13.65 -18.48
CA ARG A 28 27.11 -14.51 -19.55
C ARG A 28 27.23 -15.97 -19.10
N ASP A 29 27.80 -16.20 -17.92
CA ASP A 29 27.96 -17.56 -17.39
C ASP A 29 26.59 -18.23 -17.17
N ALA A 30 25.63 -17.53 -16.57
CA ALA A 30 24.27 -18.05 -16.34
C ALA A 30 23.50 -18.30 -17.65
N ASN A 31 23.63 -17.41 -18.64
CA ASN A 31 22.96 -17.53 -19.93
C ASN A 31 23.50 -18.69 -20.78
N ASN A 32 24.71 -19.17 -20.49
CA ASN A 32 25.33 -20.29 -21.20
C ASN A 32 24.93 -21.67 -20.64
N ASP A 33 24.23 -21.73 -19.50
CA ASP A 33 23.70 -22.99 -18.96
C ASP A 33 22.29 -23.27 -19.50
N PRO A 34 22.11 -24.24 -20.41
CA PRO A 34 20.81 -24.50 -21.03
C PRO A 34 19.75 -25.01 -20.03
N HIS A 35 20.15 -25.81 -19.04
CA HIS A 35 19.22 -26.38 -18.06
C HIS A 35 18.71 -25.30 -17.12
N TRP A 36 19.61 -24.42 -16.66
CA TRP A 36 19.22 -23.28 -15.86
C TRP A 36 18.31 -22.31 -16.62
N MET A 37 18.64 -22.03 -17.88
CA MET A 37 17.85 -21.11 -18.70
C MET A 37 16.45 -21.65 -19.03
N GLU A 38 16.30 -22.96 -19.23
CA GLU A 38 14.99 -23.59 -19.40
C GLU A 38 14.13 -23.48 -18.11
N TYR A 39 14.72 -23.77 -16.96
CA TYR A 39 14.05 -23.68 -15.67
C TYR A 39 13.57 -22.25 -15.33
N ILE A 40 14.44 -21.25 -15.52
CA ILE A 40 14.13 -19.87 -15.16
C ILE A 40 13.12 -19.23 -16.13
N ARG A 41 13.18 -19.55 -17.42
CA ARG A 41 12.22 -19.03 -18.43
C ARG A 41 10.79 -19.50 -18.17
N THR A 42 10.62 -20.68 -17.56
CA THR A 42 9.30 -21.22 -17.24
C THR A 42 8.76 -20.77 -15.88
N SER A 43 9.53 -19.98 -15.12
CA SER A 43 9.15 -19.51 -13.77
C SER A 43 7.85 -18.72 -13.72
N VAL A 44 7.49 -17.99 -14.79
CA VAL A 44 6.21 -17.30 -14.87
C VAL A 44 5.04 -18.27 -14.70
N ASP A 45 5.12 -19.47 -15.26
CA ASP A 45 4.01 -20.42 -15.20
C ASP A 45 4.08 -21.33 -13.98
N TRP A 46 5.23 -21.98 -13.73
CA TRP A 46 5.33 -22.95 -12.63
C TRP A 46 5.40 -22.29 -11.26
N PHE A 47 5.93 -21.06 -11.17
CA PHE A 47 6.03 -20.32 -9.92
C PHE A 47 4.98 -19.21 -9.82
N CYS A 48 5.02 -18.19 -10.69
CA CYS A 48 4.19 -17.01 -10.50
C CYS A 48 2.69 -17.32 -10.66
N ARG A 49 2.29 -17.88 -11.81
CA ARG A 49 0.88 -18.23 -12.10
C ARG A 49 0.36 -19.31 -11.17
N HIS A 50 1.18 -20.30 -10.85
CA HIS A 50 0.84 -21.36 -9.90
C HIS A 50 0.53 -20.79 -8.51
N ASN A 51 1.46 -20.01 -7.93
CA ASN A 51 1.28 -19.44 -6.59
C ASN A 51 0.17 -18.39 -6.56
N TYR A 52 0.03 -17.56 -7.60
CA TYR A 52 -1.07 -16.62 -7.72
C TYR A 52 -2.42 -17.32 -7.59
N LYS A 53 -2.60 -18.44 -8.32
CA LYS A 53 -3.83 -19.24 -8.23
C LYS A 53 -3.99 -19.88 -6.85
N ALA A 54 -2.94 -20.53 -6.34
CA ALA A 54 -2.96 -21.26 -5.08
C ALA A 54 -3.32 -20.36 -3.87
N PHE A 55 -2.86 -19.11 -3.86
CA PHE A 55 -3.05 -18.19 -2.74
C PHE A 55 -4.07 -17.09 -2.97
N SER A 56 -4.68 -17.01 -4.16
CA SER A 56 -5.63 -15.94 -4.53
C SER A 56 -6.72 -15.69 -3.48
N THR A 57 -7.27 -16.73 -2.86
CA THR A 57 -8.32 -16.62 -1.83
C THR A 57 -7.85 -15.89 -0.57
N ILE A 58 -6.58 -16.04 -0.17
CA ILE A 58 -6.04 -15.47 1.06
C ILE A 58 -5.20 -14.21 0.83
N THR A 59 -4.95 -13.83 -0.43
CA THR A 59 -4.24 -12.60 -0.80
C THR A 59 -5.14 -11.67 -1.61
N VAL A 60 -5.35 -11.98 -2.91
CA VAL A 60 -6.06 -11.12 -3.87
C VAL A 60 -7.53 -10.90 -3.49
N ASN A 61 -8.22 -11.97 -3.14
CA ASN A 61 -9.66 -11.94 -2.81
C ASN A 61 -9.91 -11.61 -1.33
N ARG A 62 -8.84 -11.44 -0.55
CA ARG A 62 -8.94 -11.18 0.89
C ARG A 62 -9.49 -9.77 1.08
N GLN A 63 -10.57 -9.65 1.85
CA GLN A 63 -11.13 -8.37 2.26
C GLN A 63 -11.37 -8.39 3.76
N VAL A 64 -10.93 -7.35 4.46
CA VAL A 64 -11.27 -7.14 5.86
C VAL A 64 -11.85 -5.74 6.02
N PRO A 65 -13.08 -5.62 6.54
CA PRO A 65 -13.71 -4.32 6.74
C PRO A 65 -12.97 -3.51 7.81
N PRO A 66 -12.94 -2.18 7.70
CA PRO A 66 -12.31 -1.33 8.70
C PRO A 66 -13.06 -1.34 10.02
N SER A 67 -12.30 -1.21 11.10
CA SER A 67 -12.79 -0.72 12.37
C SER A 67 -12.79 0.80 12.36
N VAL A 68 -13.95 1.43 12.50
CA VAL A 68 -14.11 2.89 12.41
C VAL A 68 -14.55 3.46 13.75
N SER A 69 -13.84 4.49 14.21
CA SER A 69 -14.22 5.25 15.40
C SER A 69 -14.04 6.74 15.19
N ILE A 70 -14.93 7.53 15.79
CA ILE A 70 -14.85 8.99 15.77
C ILE A 70 -14.60 9.46 17.20
N SER A 71 -13.60 10.32 17.37
CA SER A 71 -13.22 10.88 18.67
C SER A 71 -13.05 12.40 18.59
N LEU A 72 -13.28 13.09 19.71
CA LEU A 72 -12.98 14.50 19.86
C LEU A 72 -11.49 14.65 20.24
N VAL A 73 -10.78 15.50 19.51
CA VAL A 73 -9.39 15.84 19.78
C VAL A 73 -9.35 17.26 20.36
N PRO A 74 -8.93 17.43 21.63
CA PRO A 74 -8.86 18.74 22.27
C PRO A 74 -7.93 19.68 21.51
N SER A 75 -8.40 20.90 21.22
CA SER A 75 -7.54 21.97 20.73
C SER A 75 -6.88 22.67 21.91
N ARG A 76 -5.55 22.67 21.97
CA ARG A 76 -4.81 23.41 23.01
C ARG A 76 -4.91 24.93 22.85
N SER A 77 -5.31 25.41 21.66
CA SER A 77 -5.25 26.81 21.25
C SER A 77 -6.61 27.51 21.17
N GLN A 78 -7.74 26.79 21.20
CA GLN A 78 -9.08 27.41 21.09
C GLN A 78 -10.10 26.77 22.05
N PRO A 79 -10.91 27.57 22.77
CA PRO A 79 -12.08 27.09 23.50
C PRO A 79 -13.28 26.93 22.56
N GLY A 80 -13.65 25.70 22.22
CA GLY A 80 -14.73 25.37 21.27
C GLY A 80 -14.62 23.93 20.78
N PRO A 81 -15.62 23.36 20.08
CA PRO A 81 -15.64 21.93 19.74
C PRO A 81 -14.38 21.58 18.96
N GLY A 82 -13.53 20.82 19.65
CA GLY A 82 -12.23 20.37 19.16
C GLY A 82 -12.41 19.48 17.95
N ARG A 83 -11.37 19.47 17.12
CA ARG A 83 -11.22 18.66 15.92
C ARG A 83 -11.83 17.26 16.10
N LEU A 84 -12.56 16.76 15.11
CA LEU A 84 -13.02 15.38 15.08
C LEU A 84 -11.97 14.53 14.38
N LEU A 85 -11.62 13.39 14.95
CA LEU A 85 -10.73 12.41 14.35
C LEU A 85 -11.51 11.13 14.03
N CYS A 86 -11.58 10.79 12.75
CA CYS A 86 -12.03 9.50 12.27
C CYS A 86 -10.81 8.58 12.13
N SER A 87 -10.75 7.57 12.99
CA SER A 87 -9.73 6.51 12.93
C SER A 87 -10.32 5.33 12.16
N VAL A 88 -9.73 5.02 11.01
CA VAL A 88 -10.11 3.88 10.15
C VAL A 88 -8.96 2.89 10.21
N LEU A 89 -9.16 1.80 10.96
CA LEU A 89 -8.11 0.86 11.35
C LEU A 89 -8.38 -0.55 10.82
N ASP A 90 -7.34 -1.37 10.82
CA ASP A 90 -7.36 -2.82 10.65
C ASP A 90 -8.01 -3.33 9.35
N PHE A 91 -7.96 -2.55 8.27
CA PHE A 91 -8.60 -2.90 6.99
C PHE A 91 -7.62 -3.46 5.96
N TYR A 92 -8.16 -4.16 4.96
CA TYR A 92 -7.41 -4.65 3.80
C TYR A 92 -8.37 -4.84 2.61
N PRO A 93 -7.98 -4.50 1.36
CA PRO A 93 -6.67 -3.97 0.93
C PRO A 93 -6.46 -2.49 1.29
N ALA A 94 -5.33 -1.90 0.86
CA ALA A 94 -4.97 -0.51 1.17
C ALA A 94 -5.93 0.53 0.57
N GLU A 95 -6.61 0.18 -0.51
CA GLU A 95 -7.50 1.12 -1.20
C GLU A 95 -8.77 1.38 -0.37
N VAL A 96 -8.98 2.64 0.01
CA VAL A 96 -10.10 3.07 0.84
C VAL A 96 -10.51 4.50 0.48
N GLN A 97 -11.81 4.80 0.64
CA GLN A 97 -12.35 6.14 0.51
C GLN A 97 -13.08 6.54 1.80
N VAL A 98 -12.68 7.66 2.39
CA VAL A 98 -13.27 8.20 3.63
C VAL A 98 -13.73 9.62 3.36
N ARG A 99 -14.97 9.94 3.77
CA ARG A 99 -15.58 11.25 3.57
C ARG A 99 -16.30 11.69 4.82
N TRP A 100 -16.21 12.98 5.14
CA TRP A 100 -17.05 13.59 6.17
C TRP A 100 -18.37 14.07 5.56
N LEU A 101 -19.46 13.86 6.29
CA LEU A 101 -20.79 14.29 5.89
C LEU A 101 -21.45 15.13 7.00
N GLN A 102 -22.08 16.24 6.64
CA GLN A 102 -22.92 17.04 7.53
C GLN A 102 -24.28 17.24 6.89
N GLY A 103 -25.36 16.78 7.54
CA GLY A 103 -26.71 16.84 6.96
C GLY A 103 -26.84 16.08 5.63
N GLY A 104 -25.99 15.07 5.41
CA GLY A 104 -25.93 14.29 4.16
C GLY A 104 -25.13 14.94 3.03
N GLN A 105 -24.56 16.13 3.22
CA GLN A 105 -23.68 16.80 2.25
C GLN A 105 -22.21 16.54 2.60
N GLU A 106 -21.37 16.35 1.58
CA GLU A 106 -19.93 16.13 1.74
C GLU A 106 -19.22 17.40 2.21
N VAL A 107 -18.45 17.26 3.29
CA VAL A 107 -17.59 18.31 3.83
C VAL A 107 -16.16 17.95 3.46
N ALA A 108 -15.58 18.72 2.55
CA ALA A 108 -14.18 18.59 2.15
C ALA A 108 -13.29 19.71 2.76
N GLU A 109 -13.90 20.83 3.15
CA GLU A 109 -13.20 21.94 3.77
C GLU A 109 -12.76 21.57 5.19
N HIS A 110 -11.57 22.01 5.60
CA HIS A 110 -11.00 21.74 6.93
C HIS A 110 -10.83 20.24 7.25
N VAL A 111 -10.80 19.38 6.21
CA VAL A 111 -10.50 17.95 6.34
C VAL A 111 -9.04 17.70 5.99
N VAL A 112 -8.34 16.98 6.86
CA VAL A 112 -6.95 16.54 6.66
C VAL A 112 -6.88 15.03 6.88
N ALA A 113 -6.30 14.31 5.92
CA ALA A 113 -6.06 12.89 6.01
C ALA A 113 -4.56 12.60 6.11
N THR A 114 -4.20 11.53 6.82
CA THR A 114 -2.86 10.93 6.71
C THR A 114 -2.77 10.10 5.43
N ASP A 115 -1.55 9.71 5.06
CA ASP A 115 -1.36 8.59 4.13
C ASP A 115 -1.96 7.31 4.72
N VAL A 116 -2.29 6.35 3.84
CA VAL A 116 -2.63 4.99 4.25
C VAL A 116 -1.34 4.26 4.64
N VAL A 117 -1.27 3.81 5.90
CA VAL A 117 -0.04 3.23 6.47
C VAL A 117 -0.22 1.72 6.68
N PRO A 118 0.74 0.88 6.25
CA PRO A 118 0.72 -0.56 6.55
C PRO A 118 1.11 -0.84 8.00
N ASN A 119 0.38 -1.74 8.66
CA ASN A 119 0.65 -2.15 10.04
C ASN A 119 1.69 -3.27 10.17
N GLY A 120 2.03 -3.93 9.05
CA GLY A 120 2.99 -5.06 9.03
C GLY A 120 2.37 -6.43 9.28
N ASP A 121 1.06 -6.50 9.51
CA ASP A 121 0.29 -7.71 9.79
C ASP A 121 -0.80 -8.01 8.74
N TRP A 122 -0.62 -7.48 7.52
CA TRP A 122 -1.62 -7.51 6.44
C TRP A 122 -2.88 -6.68 6.72
N SER A 123 -2.76 -5.63 7.52
CA SER A 123 -3.76 -4.58 7.65
C SER A 123 -3.17 -3.18 7.42
N TYR A 124 -4.07 -2.23 7.19
CA TYR A 124 -3.78 -0.83 6.94
C TYR A 124 -4.57 0.07 7.88
N GLN A 125 -4.12 1.32 8.01
CA GLN A 125 -4.82 2.35 8.75
C GLN A 125 -4.75 3.71 8.04
N VAL A 126 -5.78 4.54 8.26
CA VAL A 126 -5.81 5.95 7.85
C VAL A 126 -6.55 6.77 8.90
N LEU A 127 -6.05 7.97 9.18
CA LEU A 127 -6.68 8.92 10.09
C LEU A 127 -7.19 10.12 9.29
N VAL A 128 -8.46 10.48 9.49
CA VAL A 128 -9.09 11.61 8.80
C VAL A 128 -9.67 12.57 9.82
N MET A 129 -9.09 13.75 9.90
CA MET A 129 -9.42 14.79 10.86
C MET A 129 -10.27 15.89 10.21
N LEU A 130 -11.34 16.31 10.87
CA LEU A 130 -12.15 17.48 10.52
C LEU A 130 -11.97 18.56 11.58
N GLU A 131 -11.50 19.75 11.20
CA GLU A 131 -11.50 20.90 12.09
C GLU A 131 -12.89 21.56 12.08
N ILE A 132 -13.51 21.68 13.26
CA ILE A 132 -14.82 22.33 13.39
C ILE A 132 -14.57 23.83 13.59
N PRO A 133 -15.08 24.70 12.72
CA PRO A 133 -14.98 26.14 12.93
C PRO A 133 -15.76 26.54 14.21
N PRO A 134 -15.28 27.54 14.97
CA PRO A 134 -16.01 28.02 16.14
C PRO A 134 -17.40 28.48 15.71
N LEU A 135 -18.43 28.05 16.45
CA LEU A 135 -19.81 28.52 16.25
C LEU A 135 -19.80 30.04 16.38
N GLY A 136 -19.90 30.73 15.24
CA GLY A 136 -20.12 32.17 15.22
C GLY A 136 -21.38 32.47 16.03
N GLY A 137 -21.26 33.36 17.01
CA GLY A 137 -22.38 33.79 17.82
C GLY A 137 -23.51 34.26 16.90
N VAL A 138 -24.66 33.57 16.98
CA VAL A 138 -25.92 34.13 16.50
C VAL A 138 -26.17 35.34 17.40
N THR A 139 -26.04 36.53 16.81
CA THR A 139 -26.39 37.82 17.44
C THR A 139 -27.85 38.13 17.17
#